data_AF-A0A2V1B5F8-F1
#
_entry.id   AF-A0A2V1B5F8-F1
#
_cell.length_a   1.000
_cell.length_b   1.000
_cell.length_c   1.000
_cell.angle_alpha   90.00
_cell.angle_beta   90.00
_cell.angle_gamma   90.00
#
_symmetry.space_group_name_H-M   'P 1'
#
loop_
_entity.id
_entity.type
_entity.pdbx_description
1 polymer ?
#
loop_
_entity_poly.entity_id
_entity_poly.type
_entity_poly.pdbx_seq_one_letter_code
_entity_poly.pdbx_strand_id
1 'polypeptide(L)'
;MSRAFVLDHPAFVPSDYFSYYEKALESCRSNSLISSHRDIINLLAKAQQKDTTRSSLEEYLQKQFQSKQTEEADEIVEDKIDLALRLLLMVPTGGYSTANRYITLSGGTKLNWKDGTVHELVKREFPVQNSMKEPVKLERIFNARNLERIAGVEVRWTSNLADHLRMRDDDKAVEIFHYTTFLKLQQDESILPSLLVDETLRTLALLLPEHDNIEKWFSSHETKLQKRRKLPLDPLAHECGQLKVEERQIDKFQYWHDRLVILKQVFDEAEPRNIKQWWRDRRRRVQWYTFWVAAMVLALTVFFGTVQSVEGAMQVWLAMKDSK
;
A
#
# COMPACT_ATOMS: atom_id res chain seq x y z
N MET A 1 34.63 -9.92 -1.39
CA MET A 1 34.41 -9.32 -0.06
C MET A 1 32.92 -9.18 0.14
N SER A 2 32.29 -10.22 0.69
CA SER A 2 30.85 -10.30 0.91
C SER A 2 30.45 -9.44 2.09
N ARG A 3 29.58 -8.46 1.87
CA ARG A 3 29.01 -7.63 2.91
C ARG A 3 27.55 -8.03 3.09
N ALA A 4 27.30 -8.81 4.14
CA ALA A 4 25.98 -9.10 4.68
C ALA A 4 25.39 -7.81 5.27
N PHE A 5 24.93 -6.90 4.40
CA PHE A 5 24.60 -5.53 4.82
C PHE A 5 23.23 -5.39 5.49
N VAL A 6 22.42 -6.44 5.51
CA VAL A 6 21.05 -6.39 6.06
C VAL A 6 21.01 -6.68 7.57
N LEU A 7 22.03 -7.31 8.15
CA LEU A 7 21.95 -7.82 9.53
C LEU A 7 23.15 -7.51 10.43
N ASP A 8 24.20 -6.84 9.94
CA ASP A 8 25.44 -6.60 10.70
C ASP A 8 25.71 -5.11 11.03
N HIS A 9 24.81 -4.18 10.68
CA HIS A 9 24.98 -2.76 10.98
C HIS A 9 24.03 -2.27 12.10
N PRO A 10 24.52 -2.12 13.35
CA PRO A 10 23.68 -1.77 14.51
C PRO A 10 23.21 -0.30 14.55
N ALA A 11 23.52 0.51 13.54
CA ALA A 11 23.29 1.96 13.60
C ALA A 11 22.07 2.47 12.80
N PHE A 12 21.44 1.65 11.95
CA PHE A 12 20.30 2.13 11.14
C PHE A 12 19.41 0.98 10.63
N VAL A 13 18.87 0.16 11.54
CA VAL A 13 17.71 -0.68 11.21
C VAL A 13 16.52 -0.15 12.02
N PRO A 14 15.67 0.70 11.42
CA PRO A 14 14.38 1.07 11.99
C PRO A 14 13.62 -0.17 12.47
N SER A 15 13.05 -0.07 13.67
CA SER A 15 12.39 -1.14 14.43
C SER A 15 11.33 -1.92 13.63
N ASP A 16 10.79 -1.35 12.56
CA ASP A 16 9.56 -1.84 11.93
C ASP A 16 9.83 -2.89 10.86
N TYR A 17 10.94 -2.77 10.11
CA TYR A 17 11.39 -3.87 9.26
C TYR A 17 11.82 -5.07 10.10
N PHE A 18 12.48 -4.83 11.24
CA PHE A 18 12.82 -5.90 12.17
C PHE A 18 11.57 -6.57 12.76
N SER A 19 10.55 -5.79 13.13
CA SER A 19 9.24 -6.32 13.56
C SER A 19 8.58 -7.18 12.46
N TYR A 20 8.71 -6.77 11.18
CA TYR A 20 8.25 -7.57 10.05
C TYR A 20 9.05 -8.86 9.91
N TYR A 21 10.38 -8.78 10.01
CA TYR A 21 11.29 -9.91 9.94
C TYR A 21 10.97 -10.95 11.04
N GLU A 22 10.83 -10.52 12.29
CA GLU A 22 10.42 -11.39 13.41
C GLU A 22 9.09 -12.09 13.13
N LYS A 23 8.08 -11.34 12.66
CA LYS A 23 6.79 -11.93 12.30
C LYS A 23 6.87 -12.90 11.13
N ALA A 24 7.71 -12.63 10.14
CA ALA A 24 7.94 -13.53 9.01
C ALA A 24 8.59 -14.83 9.50
N LEU A 25 9.56 -14.74 10.41
CA LEU A 25 10.15 -15.91 11.08
C LEU A 25 9.12 -16.69 11.88
N GLU A 26 8.29 -16.03 12.70
CA GLU A 26 7.22 -16.70 13.47
C GLU A 26 6.26 -17.48 12.57
N SER A 27 5.88 -16.90 11.43
CA SER A 27 4.99 -17.58 10.46
C SER A 27 5.60 -18.83 9.83
N CYS A 28 6.92 -18.98 9.84
CA CYS A 28 7.62 -20.19 9.37
C CYS A 28 8.01 -21.13 10.53
N ARG A 29 8.15 -20.61 11.77
CA ARG A 29 8.51 -21.40 12.96
C ARG A 29 7.45 -22.44 13.33
N SER A 30 6.19 -22.24 12.94
CA SER A 30 5.13 -23.24 13.14
C SER A 30 5.30 -24.51 12.28
N ASN A 31 6.15 -24.48 11.24
CA ASN A 31 6.39 -25.59 10.31
C ASN A 31 7.78 -26.27 10.48
N SER A 32 8.36 -26.20 11.68
CA SER A 32 9.42 -27.13 12.16
C SER A 32 10.90 -26.92 11.80
N LEU A 33 11.40 -25.77 11.32
CA LEU A 33 12.86 -25.51 11.37
C LEU A 33 13.26 -24.08 11.77
N ILE A 34 14.00 -24.02 12.87
CA ILE A 34 14.79 -22.86 13.26
C ILE A 34 15.93 -22.72 12.23
N SER A 35 15.71 -21.90 11.20
CA SER A 35 16.83 -21.35 10.43
C SER A 35 17.54 -20.34 11.33
N SER A 36 18.83 -20.54 11.58
CA SER A 36 19.59 -19.48 12.26
C SER A 36 19.60 -18.24 11.37
N HIS A 37 19.70 -17.05 11.95
CA HIS A 37 19.78 -15.81 11.16
C HIS A 37 20.93 -15.87 10.14
N ARG A 38 22.02 -16.56 10.52
CA ARG A 38 23.17 -16.83 9.67
C ARG A 38 22.83 -17.68 8.44
N ASP A 39 21.98 -18.69 8.58
CA ASP A 39 21.56 -19.53 7.46
C ASP A 39 20.75 -18.73 6.44
N ILE A 40 19.86 -17.85 6.93
CA ILE A 40 19.07 -16.96 6.09
C ILE A 40 19.99 -15.98 5.34
N ILE A 41 20.95 -15.35 6.04
CA ILE A 41 21.93 -14.45 5.40
C ILE A 41 22.72 -15.18 4.30
N ASN A 42 23.21 -16.39 4.59
CA ASN A 42 23.99 -17.17 3.63
C ASN A 42 23.15 -17.53 2.40
N LEU A 43 21.90 -17.92 2.62
CA LEU A 43 20.97 -18.26 1.54
C LEU A 43 20.64 -17.03 0.69
N LEU A 44 20.38 -15.89 1.31
CA LEU A 44 20.16 -14.60 0.65
C LEU A 44 21.36 -14.18 -0.19
N ALA A 45 22.56 -14.22 0.38
CA ALA A 45 23.79 -13.85 -0.32
C ALA A 45 24.06 -14.73 -1.55
N LYS A 46 23.63 -16.00 -1.50
CA LYS A 46 23.73 -16.92 -2.64
C LYS A 46 22.65 -16.68 -3.69
N ALA A 47 21.41 -16.45 -3.25
CA ALA A 47 20.27 -16.14 -4.12
C ALA A 47 20.44 -14.82 -4.88
N GLN A 48 21.20 -13.87 -4.32
CA GLN A 48 21.55 -12.60 -4.97
C GLN A 48 22.58 -12.75 -6.10
N GLN A 49 23.26 -13.90 -6.24
CA GLN A 49 24.19 -14.11 -7.34
C GLN A 49 23.43 -14.30 -8.65
N LYS A 50 23.95 -13.71 -9.74
CA LYS A 50 23.24 -13.67 -11.04
C LYS A 50 22.98 -15.04 -11.65
N ASP A 51 23.87 -16.00 -11.42
CA ASP A 51 23.80 -17.34 -12.04
C ASP A 51 23.12 -18.38 -11.14
N THR A 52 22.72 -18.00 -9.92
CA THR A 52 22.08 -18.92 -8.98
C THR A 52 20.63 -19.17 -9.37
N THR A 53 20.34 -20.40 -9.76
CA THR A 53 18.99 -20.89 -10.05
C THR A 53 18.32 -21.46 -8.80
N ARG A 54 16.99 -21.58 -8.83
CA ARG A 54 16.24 -22.27 -7.76
C ARG A 54 16.79 -23.67 -7.47
N SER A 55 16.99 -24.49 -8.50
CA SER A 55 17.53 -25.85 -8.36
C SER A 55 18.92 -25.87 -7.71
N SER A 56 19.77 -24.88 -7.98
CA SER A 56 21.08 -24.78 -7.34
C SER A 56 21.01 -24.42 -5.84
N LEU A 57 19.96 -23.71 -5.41
CA LEU A 57 19.68 -23.44 -4.00
C LEU A 57 19.12 -24.67 -3.30
N GLU A 58 18.22 -25.40 -3.97
CA GLU A 58 17.67 -26.67 -3.48
C GLU A 58 18.80 -27.68 -3.27
N GLU A 59 19.69 -27.87 -4.25
CA GLU A 59 20.87 -28.73 -4.11
C GLU A 59 21.80 -28.28 -2.98
N TYR A 60 21.97 -26.98 -2.80
CA TYR A 60 22.81 -26.43 -1.74
C TYR A 60 22.24 -26.74 -0.34
N LEU A 61 20.93 -26.57 -0.17
CA LEU A 61 20.26 -26.87 1.09
C LEU A 61 20.21 -28.38 1.33
N GLN A 62 19.88 -29.19 0.32
CA GLN A 62 19.89 -30.66 0.42
C GLN A 62 21.27 -31.20 0.82
N LYS A 63 22.37 -30.62 0.31
CA LYS A 63 23.74 -30.97 0.74
C LYS A 63 24.02 -30.62 2.20
N GLN A 64 23.36 -29.62 2.77
CA GLN A 64 23.47 -29.31 4.20
C GLN A 64 22.65 -30.28 5.07
N PHE A 65 21.59 -30.87 4.53
CA PHE A 65 20.70 -31.82 5.21
C PHE A 65 21.12 -33.29 5.06
N GLN A 66 22.43 -33.57 5.00
CA GLN A 66 23.08 -34.85 4.66
C GLN A 66 22.63 -36.15 5.39
N SER A 67 21.50 -36.22 6.11
CA SER A 67 21.10 -37.38 6.90
C SER A 67 19.62 -37.78 6.94
N LYS A 68 18.67 -37.12 6.25
CA LYS A 68 17.28 -37.62 6.16
C LYS A 68 16.62 -37.33 4.80
N GLN A 69 16.54 -38.35 3.95
CA GLN A 69 15.62 -38.35 2.80
C GLN A 69 14.22 -38.71 3.31
N THR A 70 13.41 -37.70 3.58
CA THR A 70 11.97 -37.84 3.87
C THR A 70 11.25 -36.76 3.08
N GLU A 71 9.99 -36.97 2.65
CA GLU A 71 9.17 -35.92 2.01
C GLU A 71 9.10 -34.62 2.83
N GLU A 72 9.18 -34.73 4.17
CA GLU A 72 9.31 -33.58 5.07
C GLU A 72 10.54 -32.70 4.72
N ALA A 73 11.67 -33.29 4.34
CA ALA A 73 12.90 -32.56 4.06
C ALA A 73 12.80 -31.67 2.81
N ASP A 74 12.02 -32.05 1.81
CA ASP A 74 11.81 -31.24 0.61
C ASP A 74 10.89 -30.05 0.90
N GLU A 75 9.80 -30.25 1.66
CA GLU A 75 8.92 -29.16 2.12
C GLU A 75 9.70 -28.13 2.95
N ILE A 76 10.61 -28.61 3.79
CA ILE A 76 11.52 -27.80 4.60
C ILE A 76 12.45 -26.94 3.73
N VAL A 77 12.98 -27.51 2.64
CA VAL A 77 13.85 -26.79 1.70
C VAL A 77 13.06 -25.70 0.98
N GLU A 78 11.85 -26.03 0.51
CA GLU A 78 10.94 -25.08 -0.13
C GLU A 78 10.60 -23.91 0.80
N ASP A 79 10.18 -24.19 2.03
CA ASP A 79 9.82 -23.17 3.02
C ASP A 79 10.99 -22.23 3.36
N LYS A 80 12.22 -22.77 3.42
CA LYS A 80 13.44 -21.94 3.66
C LYS A 80 13.73 -21.02 2.48
N ILE A 81 13.63 -21.53 1.26
CA ILE A 81 13.81 -20.74 0.04
C ILE A 81 12.75 -19.66 -0.02
N ASP A 82 11.50 -20.00 0.24
CA ASP A 82 10.38 -19.06 0.17
C ASP A 82 10.45 -17.97 1.24
N LEU A 83 10.88 -18.33 2.46
CA LEU A 83 11.16 -17.35 3.50
C LEU A 83 12.29 -16.40 3.09
N ALA A 84 13.39 -16.92 2.55
CA ALA A 84 14.50 -16.08 2.10
C ALA A 84 14.05 -15.11 1.01
N LEU A 85 13.34 -15.56 -0.02
CA LEU A 85 12.82 -14.68 -1.07
C LEU A 85 11.82 -13.66 -0.51
N ARG A 86 10.95 -14.07 0.40
CA ARG A 86 10.00 -13.17 1.06
C ARG A 86 10.68 -12.05 1.83
N LEU A 87 11.80 -12.33 2.49
CA LEU A 87 12.60 -11.33 3.18
C LEU A 87 13.38 -10.45 2.20
N LEU A 88 13.89 -11.05 1.11
CA LEU A 88 14.65 -10.33 0.08
C LEU A 88 13.80 -9.33 -0.70
N LEU A 89 12.57 -9.71 -1.05
CA LEU A 89 11.69 -8.95 -1.95
C LEU A 89 10.56 -8.22 -1.22
N MET A 90 10.31 -8.55 0.04
CA MET A 90 9.07 -8.21 0.76
C MET A 90 7.82 -8.62 -0.04
N VAL A 91 7.86 -9.81 -0.66
CA VAL A 91 6.73 -10.41 -1.36
C VAL A 91 6.65 -11.89 -0.98
N PRO A 92 5.52 -12.41 -0.49
CA PRO A 92 5.42 -13.84 -0.18
C PRO A 92 5.58 -14.68 -1.45
N THR A 93 6.35 -15.77 -1.37
CA THR A 93 6.53 -16.73 -2.46
C THR A 93 5.94 -18.10 -2.10
N GLY A 94 5.96 -19.03 -3.05
CA GLY A 94 5.54 -20.42 -2.87
C GLY A 94 4.15 -20.73 -3.39
N GLY A 95 3.84 -22.02 -3.55
CA GLY A 95 2.54 -22.57 -3.93
C GLY A 95 2.50 -23.31 -5.27
N TYR A 96 1.80 -24.44 -5.31
CA TYR A 96 1.61 -25.29 -6.50
C TYR A 96 0.51 -24.76 -7.44
N SER A 97 0.65 -23.53 -7.95
CA SER A 97 -0.26 -23.03 -8.98
C SER A 97 0.37 -23.08 -10.37
N THR A 98 -0.44 -23.28 -11.41
CA THR A 98 -0.05 -23.12 -12.82
C THR A 98 0.00 -21.65 -13.26
N ALA A 99 -0.55 -20.72 -12.49
CA ALA A 99 -0.43 -19.29 -12.72
C ALA A 99 0.80 -18.69 -12.03
N ASN A 100 1.47 -17.71 -12.67
CA ASN A 100 2.70 -17.07 -12.15
C ASN A 100 2.47 -16.21 -10.89
N ARG A 101 1.25 -15.70 -10.71
CA ARG A 101 0.78 -15.10 -9.46
C ARG A 101 -0.56 -15.69 -9.09
N TYR A 102 -0.80 -15.81 -7.79
CA TYR A 102 -2.12 -16.13 -7.28
C TYR A 102 -2.42 -15.31 -6.03
N ILE A 103 -3.72 -15.19 -5.74
CA ILE A 103 -4.26 -14.48 -4.59
C ILE A 103 -4.46 -15.51 -3.48
N THR A 104 -3.86 -15.29 -2.31
CA THR A 104 -4.09 -16.16 -1.15
C THR A 104 -5.54 -16.07 -0.67
N LEU A 105 -5.99 -17.03 0.16
CA LEU A 105 -7.25 -16.89 0.90
C LEU A 105 -7.31 -15.60 1.74
N SER A 106 -6.15 -15.06 2.12
CA SER A 106 -6.02 -13.75 2.79
C SER A 106 -6.00 -12.54 1.84
N GLY A 107 -6.10 -12.75 0.52
CA GLY A 107 -6.14 -11.70 -0.51
C GLY A 107 -4.77 -11.25 -1.03
N GLY A 108 -3.65 -11.62 -0.41
CA GLY A 108 -2.32 -11.15 -0.78
C GLY A 108 -1.77 -11.79 -2.06
N THR A 109 -0.98 -11.02 -2.83
CA THR A 109 -0.25 -11.56 -4.00
C THR A 109 0.88 -12.48 -3.56
N LYS A 110 0.93 -13.69 -4.11
CA LYS A 110 2.10 -14.58 -4.02
C LYS A 110 2.82 -14.69 -5.36
N LEU A 111 4.16 -14.70 -5.33
CA LEU A 111 4.96 -15.01 -6.52
C LEU A 111 5.22 -16.50 -6.61
N ASN A 112 5.07 -17.03 -7.81
CA ASN A 112 5.38 -18.41 -8.11
C ASN A 112 6.78 -18.50 -8.71
N TRP A 113 7.73 -19.05 -7.94
CA TRP A 113 9.10 -19.27 -8.40
C TRP A 113 9.39 -20.76 -8.50
N LYS A 114 9.21 -21.32 -9.71
CA LYS A 114 9.44 -22.74 -9.99
C LYS A 114 10.85 -23.02 -10.49
N ASP A 115 11.41 -22.09 -11.26
CA ASP A 115 12.63 -22.27 -12.01
C ASP A 115 13.31 -20.92 -12.31
N GLY A 116 14.53 -21.00 -12.83
CA GLY A 116 15.34 -19.84 -13.18
C GLY A 116 15.95 -19.12 -11.99
N THR A 117 16.41 -17.91 -12.23
CA THR A 117 17.09 -17.05 -11.24
C THR A 117 16.10 -16.09 -10.57
N VAL A 118 16.46 -15.55 -9.41
CA VAL A 118 15.63 -14.53 -8.73
C VAL A 118 15.55 -13.25 -9.57
N HIS A 119 16.58 -12.92 -10.36
CA HIS A 119 16.55 -11.77 -11.27
C HIS A 119 15.49 -11.92 -12.38
N GLU A 120 15.37 -13.13 -12.93
CA GLU A 120 14.34 -13.44 -13.94
C GLU A 120 12.94 -13.38 -13.33
N LEU A 121 12.78 -13.93 -12.12
CA LEU A 121 11.53 -13.81 -11.36
C LEU A 121 11.16 -12.32 -11.19
N VAL A 122 12.06 -11.50 -10.66
CA VAL A 122 11.78 -10.08 -10.42
C VAL A 122 11.45 -9.33 -11.72
N LYS A 123 12.20 -9.57 -12.80
CA LYS A 123 11.92 -8.96 -14.10
C LYS A 123 10.56 -9.36 -14.66
N ARG A 124 10.14 -10.61 -14.44
CA ARG A 124 8.84 -11.14 -14.86
C ARG A 124 7.69 -10.62 -14.01
N GLU A 125 7.91 -10.50 -12.69
CA GLU A 125 6.87 -10.11 -11.74
C GLU A 125 6.73 -8.60 -11.56
N PHE A 126 7.72 -7.82 -11.98
CA PHE A 126 7.67 -6.36 -12.03
C PHE A 126 8.00 -5.87 -13.44
N PRO A 127 7.13 -6.14 -14.43
CA PRO A 127 7.32 -5.61 -15.77
C PRO A 127 7.07 -4.11 -15.78
N VAL A 128 7.78 -3.41 -16.66
CA VAL A 128 7.48 -2.02 -17.03
C VAL A 128 6.08 -1.99 -17.66
N GLN A 129 5.18 -1.19 -17.09
CA GLN A 129 3.81 -0.96 -17.54
C GLN A 129 3.76 0.31 -18.38
N ASN A 130 3.15 0.24 -19.56
CA ASN A 130 2.84 1.38 -20.42
C ASN A 130 1.58 1.09 -21.25
N SER A 131 0.68 0.27 -20.72
CA SER A 131 -0.47 -0.24 -21.46
C SER A 131 -1.51 0.87 -21.66
N MET A 132 -1.71 1.67 -20.62
CA MET A 132 -2.55 2.86 -20.64
C MET A 132 -1.71 4.04 -21.12
N LYS A 133 -2.17 4.79 -22.13
CA LYS A 133 -1.46 5.98 -22.66
C LYS A 133 -2.20 7.28 -22.36
N GLU A 134 -3.14 7.23 -21.43
CA GLU A 134 -3.96 8.39 -21.11
C GLU A 134 -3.12 9.43 -20.37
N PRO A 135 -3.11 10.70 -20.83
CA PRO A 135 -2.41 11.76 -20.12
C PRO A 135 -3.12 12.03 -18.79
N VAL A 136 -2.66 11.38 -17.74
CA VAL A 136 -3.20 11.52 -16.38
C VAL A 136 -2.37 12.52 -15.60
N LYS A 137 -3.02 13.58 -15.12
CA LYS A 137 -2.38 14.60 -14.29
C LYS A 137 -2.56 14.27 -12.81
N LEU A 138 -1.46 14.01 -12.11
CA LEU A 138 -1.47 13.70 -10.68
C LEU A 138 -1.40 15.00 -9.86
N GLU A 139 -2.56 15.64 -9.67
CA GLU A 139 -2.66 16.93 -8.99
C GLU A 139 -2.36 16.82 -7.48
N ARG A 140 -2.09 17.94 -6.80
CA ARG A 140 -1.72 17.91 -5.36
C ARG A 140 -2.82 17.34 -4.48
N ILE A 141 -4.07 17.46 -4.92
CA ILE A 141 -5.22 16.91 -4.20
C ILE A 141 -5.26 15.38 -4.24
N PHE A 142 -4.57 14.75 -5.19
CA PHE A 142 -4.43 13.30 -5.28
C PHE A 142 -3.36 12.81 -4.29
N ASN A 143 -3.79 12.49 -3.07
CA ASN A 143 -2.96 11.93 -2.01
C ASN A 143 -3.78 10.96 -1.14
N ALA A 144 -3.12 10.11 -0.36
CA ALA A 144 -3.74 9.03 0.42
C ALA A 144 -4.84 9.52 1.37
N ARG A 145 -4.61 10.66 2.04
CA ARG A 145 -5.59 11.29 2.92
C ARG A 145 -6.85 11.71 2.18
N ASN A 146 -6.72 12.20 0.95
CA ASN A 146 -7.85 12.62 0.12
C ASN A 146 -8.52 11.46 -0.61
N LEU A 147 -7.81 10.36 -0.89
CA LEU A 147 -8.43 9.10 -1.33
C LEU A 147 -9.53 8.69 -0.34
N GLU A 148 -9.23 8.69 0.96
CA GLU A 148 -10.24 8.37 1.98
C GLU A 148 -11.30 9.46 2.14
N ARG A 149 -10.87 10.73 2.20
CA ARG A 149 -11.77 11.83 2.61
C ARG A 149 -12.68 12.32 1.51
N ILE A 150 -12.24 12.23 0.26
CA ILE A 150 -12.95 12.74 -0.92
C ILE A 150 -13.54 11.58 -1.68
N ALA A 151 -12.71 10.61 -2.11
CA ALA A 151 -13.17 9.49 -2.92
C ALA A 151 -13.79 8.35 -2.11
N GLY A 152 -13.61 8.32 -0.78
CA GLY A 152 -14.12 7.24 0.07
C GLY A 152 -13.38 5.91 -0.12
N VAL A 153 -12.20 5.93 -0.73
CA VAL A 153 -11.34 4.76 -0.92
C VAL A 153 -10.53 4.54 0.35
N GLU A 154 -10.71 3.41 1.03
CA GLU A 154 -9.96 3.03 2.23
C GLU A 154 -8.48 2.80 1.91
N VAL A 155 -7.57 3.40 2.68
CA VAL A 155 -6.15 3.10 2.56
C VAL A 155 -5.77 1.95 3.48
N ARG A 156 -5.31 0.84 2.88
CA ARG A 156 -4.81 -0.34 3.58
C ARG A 156 -3.30 -0.44 3.46
N TRP A 157 -2.63 -0.58 4.59
CA TRP A 157 -1.18 -0.72 4.64
C TRP A 157 -0.79 -2.18 4.38
N THR A 158 0.15 -2.38 3.46
CA THR A 158 0.65 -3.71 3.10
C THR A 158 2.16 -3.81 3.31
N SER A 159 2.62 -4.99 3.74
CA SER A 159 4.04 -5.35 3.72
C SER A 159 4.43 -6.08 2.43
N ASN A 160 3.49 -6.27 1.51
CA ASN A 160 3.71 -6.94 0.24
C ASN A 160 3.98 -5.91 -0.87
N LEU A 161 5.21 -5.84 -1.36
CA LEU A 161 5.58 -4.91 -2.43
C LEU A 161 4.78 -5.14 -3.70
N ALA A 162 4.47 -6.39 -4.05
CA ALA A 162 3.70 -6.73 -5.25
C ALA A 162 2.24 -6.24 -5.19
N ASP A 163 1.75 -5.89 -4.01
CA ASP A 163 0.41 -5.36 -3.76
C ASP A 163 0.36 -3.81 -3.71
N HIS A 164 1.50 -3.12 -3.87
CA HIS A 164 1.53 -1.66 -3.88
C HIS A 164 0.60 -1.07 -4.98
N LEU A 165 -0.29 -0.15 -4.58
CA LEU A 165 -1.35 0.46 -5.38
C LEU A 165 -2.40 -0.50 -5.93
N ARG A 166 -2.52 -1.70 -5.37
CA ARG A 166 -3.55 -2.65 -5.80
C ARG A 166 -4.92 -2.21 -5.26
N MET A 167 -5.89 -2.07 -6.16
CA MET A 167 -7.30 -1.87 -5.81
C MET A 167 -7.94 -3.17 -5.31
N ARG A 168 -8.82 -3.06 -4.31
CA ARG A 168 -9.58 -4.15 -3.69
C ARG A 168 -11.02 -3.73 -3.40
N ASP A 169 -11.85 -4.74 -3.15
CA ASP A 169 -13.24 -4.61 -2.71
C ASP A 169 -14.10 -3.75 -3.65
N ASP A 170 -14.02 -4.02 -4.97
CA ASP A 170 -14.69 -3.26 -6.03
C ASP A 170 -14.34 -1.77 -5.96
N ASP A 171 -13.04 -1.48 -6.02
CA ASP A 171 -12.43 -0.14 -5.99
C ASP A 171 -12.67 0.67 -4.71
N LYS A 172 -13.07 0.01 -3.62
CA LYS A 172 -13.31 0.66 -2.31
C LYS A 172 -12.07 0.74 -1.42
N ALA A 173 -11.02 -0.01 -1.71
CA ALA A 173 -9.79 0.03 -0.94
C ALA A 173 -8.56 -0.02 -1.85
N VAL A 174 -7.49 0.65 -1.43
CA VAL A 174 -6.18 0.58 -2.10
C VAL A 174 -5.12 0.12 -1.11
N GLU A 175 -4.23 -0.77 -1.56
CA GLU A 175 -3.09 -1.20 -0.76
C GLU A 175 -1.86 -0.32 -1.01
N ILE A 176 -1.27 0.22 0.06
CA ILE A 176 -0.07 1.05 0.00
C ILE A 176 1.04 0.35 0.79
N PHE A 177 2.06 -0.08 0.05
CA PHE A 177 3.32 -0.55 0.63
C PHE A 177 4.05 0.61 1.31
N HIS A 178 4.48 0.45 2.57
CA HIS A 178 4.97 1.58 3.38
C HIS A 178 6.44 1.48 3.83
N TYR A 179 7.14 0.35 3.64
CA TYR A 179 8.48 0.14 4.18
C TYR A 179 9.56 0.91 3.40
N THR A 180 9.62 2.21 3.64
CA THR A 180 10.58 3.15 3.03
C THR A 180 12.01 2.83 3.44
N THR A 181 12.20 2.41 4.68
CA THR A 181 13.48 1.92 5.19
C THR A 181 14.01 0.77 4.35
N PHE A 182 13.15 -0.21 4.05
CA PHE A 182 13.52 -1.33 3.19
C PHE A 182 13.90 -0.85 1.79
N LEU A 183 13.10 0.04 1.19
CA LEU A 183 13.39 0.59 -0.14
C LEU A 183 14.73 1.34 -0.17
N LYS A 184 15.03 2.18 0.83
CA LYS A 184 16.31 2.88 0.96
C LYS A 184 17.50 1.91 1.04
N LEU A 185 17.35 0.81 1.79
CA LEU A 185 18.39 -0.24 1.85
C LEU A 185 18.59 -0.97 0.51
N GLN A 186 17.56 -1.03 -0.34
CA GLN A 186 17.61 -1.67 -1.66
C GLN A 186 18.18 -0.74 -2.76
N GLN A 187 18.51 0.52 -2.46
CA GLN A 187 19.08 1.45 -3.44
C GLN A 187 20.58 1.18 -3.73
N ASP A 188 21.34 0.70 -2.75
CA ASP A 188 22.80 0.64 -2.86
C ASP A 188 23.31 -0.62 -3.59
N GLU A 189 22.74 -1.82 -3.34
CA GLU A 189 23.10 -3.08 -4.02
C GLU A 189 21.98 -4.10 -3.82
N SER A 190 21.04 -4.22 -4.76
CA SER A 190 19.87 -5.06 -4.57
C SER A 190 19.38 -5.79 -5.82
N ILE A 191 18.58 -6.84 -5.58
CA ILE A 191 18.00 -7.66 -6.64
C ILE A 191 16.79 -7.00 -7.30
N LEU A 192 16.21 -6.00 -6.63
CA LEU A 192 15.12 -5.20 -7.18
C LEU A 192 15.70 -4.19 -8.17
N PRO A 193 15.05 -3.95 -9.33
CA PRO A 193 15.47 -2.90 -10.23
C PRO A 193 15.49 -1.55 -9.50
N SER A 194 16.61 -0.81 -9.58
CA SER A 194 16.73 0.50 -8.93
C SER A 194 15.59 1.45 -9.32
N LEU A 195 15.19 1.42 -10.60
CA LEU A 195 14.07 2.20 -11.11
C LEU A 195 12.73 1.85 -10.44
N LEU A 196 12.49 0.58 -10.11
CA LEU A 196 11.30 0.14 -9.37
C LEU A 196 11.31 0.68 -7.94
N VAL A 197 12.47 0.60 -7.27
CA VAL A 197 12.65 1.10 -5.91
C VAL A 197 12.43 2.61 -5.85
N ASP A 198 13.08 3.35 -6.74
CA ASP A 198 12.98 4.80 -6.83
C ASP A 198 11.56 5.25 -7.21
N GLU A 199 10.90 4.51 -8.10
CA GLU A 199 9.51 4.78 -8.42
C GLU A 199 8.58 4.53 -7.23
N THR A 200 8.79 3.46 -6.47
CA THR A 200 8.00 3.17 -5.26
C THR A 200 8.20 4.24 -4.18
N LEU A 201 9.42 4.77 -4.03
CA LEU A 201 9.68 5.92 -3.16
C LEU A 201 8.95 7.19 -3.65
N ARG A 202 8.95 7.43 -4.96
CA ARG A 202 8.22 8.56 -5.55
C ARG A 202 6.70 8.41 -5.45
N THR A 203 6.13 7.21 -5.57
CA THR A 203 4.69 7.00 -5.33
C THR A 203 4.33 7.24 -3.87
N LEU A 204 5.23 6.93 -2.93
CA LEU A 204 5.04 7.30 -1.53
C LEU A 204 5.13 8.82 -1.33
N ALA A 205 6.10 9.51 -1.93
CA ALA A 205 6.16 10.98 -1.91
C ALA A 205 4.92 11.64 -2.56
N LEU A 206 4.31 10.99 -3.56
CA LEU A 206 3.07 11.43 -4.20
C LEU A 206 1.87 11.28 -3.28
N LEU A 207 1.72 10.13 -2.63
CA LEU A 207 0.53 9.77 -1.84
C LEU A 207 0.63 10.21 -0.38
N LEU A 208 1.83 10.35 0.15
CA LEU A 208 2.16 10.76 1.52
C LEU A 208 3.06 12.00 1.55
N PRO A 209 2.70 13.12 0.88
CA PRO A 209 3.52 14.33 0.90
C PRO A 209 3.73 14.87 2.31
N GLU A 210 4.98 15.23 2.60
CA GLU A 210 5.48 15.64 3.91
C GLU A 210 4.72 16.84 4.51
N HIS A 211 4.31 17.82 3.69
CA HIS A 211 3.78 19.09 4.17
C HIS A 211 2.23 19.21 4.23
N ASP A 212 1.47 18.14 3.92
CA ASP A 212 0.02 18.25 3.60
C ASP A 212 -0.97 17.86 4.73
N ASN A 213 -0.64 18.10 6.00
CA ASN A 213 -1.39 17.59 7.18
C ASN A 213 -1.62 16.06 7.12
N ILE A 214 -0.74 15.35 6.41
CA ILE A 214 -0.77 13.90 6.27
C ILE A 214 -0.23 13.24 7.51
N GLU A 215 0.79 13.82 8.16
CA GLU A 215 1.33 13.38 9.44
C GLU A 215 0.21 13.05 10.46
N LYS A 216 -0.69 14.00 10.75
CA LYS A 216 -1.84 13.77 11.66
C LYS A 216 -2.77 12.63 11.21
N TRP A 217 -2.96 12.46 9.91
CA TRP A 217 -3.77 11.37 9.36
C TRP A 217 -3.03 10.02 9.46
N PHE A 218 -1.72 10.03 9.19
CA PHE A 218 -0.83 8.88 9.27
C PHE A 218 -0.70 8.37 10.71
N SER A 219 -0.44 9.25 11.68
CA SER A 219 -0.43 8.91 13.12
C SER A 219 -1.78 8.36 13.60
N SER A 220 -2.89 8.84 13.02
CA SER A 220 -4.21 8.27 13.31
C SER A 220 -4.33 6.83 12.80
N HIS A 221 -3.75 6.51 11.64
CA HIS A 221 -3.70 5.14 11.12
C HIS A 221 -2.81 4.25 11.97
N GLU A 222 -1.64 4.74 12.35
CA GLU A 222 -0.73 4.03 13.26
C GLU A 222 -1.42 3.69 14.58
N THR A 223 -2.11 4.66 15.21
CA THR A 223 -2.86 4.42 16.45
C THR A 223 -3.95 3.35 16.26
N LYS A 224 -4.65 3.35 15.12
CA LYS A 224 -5.66 2.31 14.79
C LYS A 224 -5.01 0.93 14.64
N LEU A 225 -3.83 0.85 14.03
CA LEU A 225 -3.10 -0.40 13.83
C LEU A 225 -2.59 -0.96 15.17
N GLN A 226 -2.01 -0.10 16.01
CA GLN A 226 -1.55 -0.46 17.36
C GLN A 226 -2.71 -1.04 18.20
N LYS A 227 -3.88 -0.39 18.20
CA LYS A 227 -5.09 -0.90 18.87
C LYS A 227 -5.54 -2.27 18.36
N ARG A 228 -5.30 -2.55 17.08
CA ARG A 228 -5.60 -3.83 16.43
C ARG A 228 -4.46 -4.84 16.55
N ARG A 229 -3.39 -4.54 17.29
CA ARG A 229 -2.17 -5.37 17.44
C ARG A 229 -1.56 -5.75 16.08
N LYS A 230 -1.66 -4.86 15.10
CA LYS A 230 -0.98 -5.00 13.80
C LYS A 230 0.45 -4.47 13.90
N LEU A 231 1.28 -4.82 12.91
CA LEU A 231 2.64 -4.29 12.82
C LEU A 231 2.63 -2.76 12.72
N PRO A 232 3.65 -2.09 13.29
CA PRO A 232 3.80 -0.64 13.17
C PRO A 232 4.02 -0.22 11.72
N LEU A 233 3.68 1.03 11.41
CA LEU A 233 4.03 1.63 10.13
C LEU A 233 5.48 2.08 10.17
N ASP A 234 6.11 2.09 9.01
CA ASP A 234 7.44 2.67 8.88
C ASP A 234 7.30 4.19 9.02
N PRO A 235 7.96 4.83 10.01
CA PRO A 235 7.84 6.26 10.24
C PRO A 235 8.32 7.05 9.03
N LEU A 236 9.30 6.55 8.29
CA LEU A 236 9.86 7.22 7.12
C LEU A 236 8.92 7.20 5.90
N ALA A 237 7.79 6.48 5.96
CA ALA A 237 6.82 6.39 4.87
C ALA A 237 6.27 7.74 4.41
N HIS A 238 6.13 8.69 5.35
CA HIS A 238 5.65 10.05 5.05
C HIS A 238 6.78 11.09 4.95
N GLU A 239 8.04 10.65 5.05
CA GLU A 239 9.26 11.45 4.93
C GLU A 239 9.97 11.20 3.58
N CYS A 240 9.22 10.78 2.56
CA CYS A 240 9.74 10.61 1.20
C CYS A 240 9.87 11.94 0.43
N GLY A 241 9.59 13.07 1.09
CA GLY A 241 9.59 14.40 0.51
C GLY A 241 8.28 14.73 -0.22
N GLN A 242 8.39 15.62 -1.21
CA GLN A 242 7.27 16.06 -2.02
C GLN A 242 7.67 16.19 -3.49
N LEU A 243 6.83 15.69 -4.38
CA LEU A 243 7.05 15.81 -5.82
C LEU A 243 6.66 17.19 -6.37
N LYS A 244 7.51 17.73 -7.24
CA LYS A 244 7.23 18.94 -8.02
C LYS A 244 6.18 18.69 -9.10
N VAL A 245 5.73 19.74 -9.80
CA VAL A 245 4.66 19.61 -10.82
C VAL A 245 5.10 18.74 -11.99
N GLU A 246 6.35 18.89 -12.41
CA GLU A 246 7.01 18.16 -13.49
C GLU A 246 7.28 16.69 -13.16
N GLU A 247 7.39 16.35 -11.87
CA GLU A 247 7.61 14.97 -11.40
C GLU A 247 6.30 14.18 -11.22
N ARG A 248 5.16 14.89 -11.18
CA ARG A 248 3.81 14.32 -11.04
C ARG A 248 3.15 14.00 -12.38
N GLN A 249 3.95 13.82 -13.42
CA GLN A 249 3.49 13.32 -14.71
C GLN A 249 3.42 11.80 -14.66
N ILE A 250 2.30 11.22 -15.11
CA ILE A 250 2.09 9.77 -15.06
C ILE A 250 3.18 9.00 -15.83
N ASP A 251 3.74 9.58 -16.91
CA ASP A 251 4.83 8.99 -17.72
C ASP A 251 6.14 8.77 -16.94
N LYS A 252 6.28 9.40 -15.76
CA LYS A 252 7.44 9.20 -14.89
C LYS A 252 7.29 7.97 -13.98
N PHE A 253 6.13 7.34 -13.99
CA PHE A 253 5.83 6.11 -13.25
C PHE A 253 5.63 5.01 -14.28
N GLN A 254 6.61 4.13 -14.42
CA GLN A 254 6.64 3.06 -15.41
C GLN A 254 6.27 1.71 -14.80
N TYR A 255 6.69 1.40 -13.57
CA TYR A 255 6.38 0.12 -12.93
C TYR A 255 4.98 0.08 -12.32
N TRP A 256 4.49 1.23 -11.84
CA TRP A 256 3.20 1.40 -11.19
C TRP A 256 2.22 2.20 -12.05
N HIS A 257 2.53 2.39 -13.34
CA HIS A 257 1.76 3.21 -14.29
C HIS A 257 0.27 2.86 -14.30
N ASP A 258 -0.05 1.63 -14.71
CA ASP A 258 -1.45 1.22 -14.94
C ASP A 258 -2.24 1.25 -13.62
N ARG A 259 -1.60 0.89 -12.50
CA ARG A 259 -2.22 0.96 -11.16
C ARG A 259 -2.50 2.40 -10.71
N LEU A 260 -1.59 3.33 -10.99
CA LEU A 260 -1.79 4.76 -10.70
C LEU A 260 -2.89 5.35 -11.58
N VAL A 261 -2.96 4.98 -12.86
CA VAL A 261 -4.03 5.40 -13.77
C VAL A 261 -5.39 4.96 -13.22
N ILE A 262 -5.53 3.67 -12.88
CA ILE A 262 -6.77 3.13 -12.28
C ILE A 262 -7.11 3.87 -10.98
N LEU A 263 -6.14 4.02 -10.08
CA LEU A 263 -6.36 4.70 -8.80
C LEU A 263 -6.77 6.16 -9.00
N LYS A 264 -6.20 6.85 -10.00
CA LYS A 264 -6.56 8.23 -10.32
C LYS A 264 -7.95 8.32 -10.96
N GLN A 265 -8.31 7.38 -11.83
CA GLN A 265 -9.64 7.28 -12.40
C GLN A 265 -10.69 7.09 -11.31
N VAL A 266 -10.48 6.10 -10.42
CA VAL A 266 -11.36 5.86 -9.26
C VAL A 266 -11.46 7.10 -8.37
N PHE A 267 -10.33 7.79 -8.15
CA PHE A 267 -10.36 9.06 -7.44
C PHE A 267 -11.28 10.03 -8.18
N ASP A 268 -11.00 10.39 -9.42
CA ASP A 268 -11.71 11.43 -10.20
C ASP A 268 -13.20 11.17 -10.41
N GLU A 269 -13.58 9.90 -10.59
CA GLU A 269 -14.97 9.47 -10.81
C GLU A 269 -15.76 9.36 -9.50
N ALA A 270 -15.10 9.25 -8.35
CA ALA A 270 -15.80 9.08 -7.08
C ALA A 270 -16.71 10.28 -6.77
N GLU A 271 -17.99 10.01 -6.54
CA GLU A 271 -18.96 11.01 -6.12
C GLU A 271 -19.09 11.05 -4.59
N PRO A 272 -19.18 12.25 -3.99
CA PRO A 272 -19.35 12.40 -2.55
C PRO A 272 -20.70 11.83 -2.09
N ARG A 273 -20.67 10.77 -1.27
CA ARG A 273 -21.86 10.08 -0.75
C ARG A 273 -22.46 10.77 0.48
N ASN A 274 -21.63 11.47 1.25
CA ASN A 274 -22.01 12.10 2.52
C ASN A 274 -21.84 13.62 2.47
N ILE A 275 -22.65 14.37 3.22
CA ILE A 275 -22.55 15.85 3.33
C ILE A 275 -21.13 16.31 3.72
N LYS A 276 -20.45 15.55 4.59
CA LYS A 276 -19.06 15.82 5.00
C LYS A 276 -18.06 15.64 3.86
N GLN A 277 -18.28 14.67 2.96
CA GLN A 277 -17.48 14.51 1.75
C GLN A 277 -17.80 15.64 0.78
N TRP A 278 -19.08 15.95 0.58
CA TRP A 278 -19.58 17.05 -0.25
C TRP A 278 -19.00 18.41 0.15
N TRP A 279 -18.86 18.69 1.45
CA TRP A 279 -18.22 19.89 1.96
C TRP A 279 -16.72 19.99 1.60
N ARG A 280 -16.03 18.84 1.62
CA ARG A 280 -14.57 18.74 1.41
C ARG A 280 -14.19 18.57 -0.05
N ASP A 281 -15.08 18.03 -0.88
CA ASP A 281 -14.84 17.85 -2.30
C ASP A 281 -14.93 19.21 -3.01
N ARG A 282 -13.76 19.73 -3.39
CA ARG A 282 -13.63 21.00 -4.11
C ARG A 282 -13.25 20.80 -5.58
N ARG A 283 -13.23 19.55 -6.08
CA ARG A 283 -12.77 19.23 -7.45
C ARG A 283 -13.65 19.87 -8.50
N ARG A 284 -14.98 19.85 -8.29
CA ARG A 284 -15.97 20.47 -9.18
C ARG A 284 -16.58 21.71 -8.53
N ARG A 285 -15.84 22.83 -8.52
CA ARG A 285 -16.26 24.07 -7.82
C ARG A 285 -17.66 24.55 -8.20
N VAL A 286 -18.03 24.48 -9.48
CA VAL A 286 -19.36 24.92 -9.95
C VAL A 286 -20.48 24.08 -9.32
N GLN A 287 -20.38 22.74 -9.41
CA GLN A 287 -21.34 21.82 -8.77
C GLN A 287 -21.39 22.05 -7.25
N TRP A 288 -20.22 22.28 -6.65
CA TRP A 288 -20.12 22.61 -5.23
C TRP A 288 -20.96 23.84 -4.87
N TYR A 289 -20.78 24.96 -5.58
CA TYR A 289 -21.55 26.18 -5.35
C TYR A 289 -23.05 25.98 -5.58
N THR A 290 -23.45 25.31 -6.67
CA THR A 290 -24.87 25.15 -7.00
C THR A 290 -25.63 24.40 -5.91
N PHE A 291 -25.05 23.35 -5.34
CA PHE A 291 -25.69 22.59 -4.26
C PHE A 291 -25.79 23.40 -2.97
N TRP A 292 -24.72 24.10 -2.56
CA TRP A 292 -24.77 24.90 -1.33
C TRP A 292 -25.68 26.12 -1.45
N VAL A 293 -25.76 26.74 -2.63
CA VAL A 293 -26.75 27.78 -2.92
C VAL A 293 -28.17 27.20 -2.83
N ALA A 294 -28.44 26.06 -3.46
CA ALA A 294 -29.75 25.41 -3.38
C ALA A 294 -30.12 25.02 -1.93
N ALA A 295 -29.18 24.46 -1.17
CA ALA A 295 -29.36 24.11 0.23
C ALA A 295 -29.66 25.34 1.10
N MET A 296 -28.97 26.46 0.86
CA MET A 296 -29.23 27.73 1.52
C MET A 296 -30.62 28.28 1.20
N VAL A 297 -31.02 28.27 -0.08
CA VAL A 297 -32.36 28.71 -0.51
C VAL A 297 -33.45 27.85 0.14
N LEU A 298 -33.27 26.53 0.18
CA LEU A 298 -34.20 25.62 0.85
C LEU A 298 -34.30 25.92 2.35
N ALA A 299 -33.15 26.10 3.03
CA ALA A 299 -33.12 26.41 4.45
C ALA A 299 -33.83 27.74 4.78
N LEU A 300 -33.58 28.78 3.98
CA LEU A 300 -34.27 30.07 4.11
C LEU A 300 -35.77 29.93 3.86
N THR A 301 -36.18 29.15 2.87
CA THR A 301 -37.61 28.92 2.55
C THR A 301 -38.33 28.25 3.72
N VAL A 302 -37.73 27.20 4.30
CA VAL A 302 -38.28 26.54 5.49
C VAL A 302 -38.34 27.51 6.67
N PHE A 303 -37.27 28.27 6.90
CA PHE A 303 -37.23 29.24 8.00
C PHE A 303 -38.33 30.29 7.87
N PHE A 304 -38.44 30.98 6.74
CA PHE A 304 -39.48 31.99 6.52
C PHE A 304 -40.89 31.37 6.56
N GLY A 305 -41.08 30.17 6.02
CA GLY A 305 -42.34 29.46 6.11
C GLY A 305 -42.74 29.14 7.55
N THR A 306 -41.78 28.76 8.41
CA THR A 306 -42.05 28.52 9.83
C THR A 306 -42.41 29.81 10.58
N VAL A 307 -41.67 30.91 10.34
CA VAL A 307 -41.95 32.21 10.95
C VAL A 307 -43.36 32.69 10.56
N GLN A 308 -43.70 32.63 9.27
CA GLN A 308 -45.02 33.01 8.77
C GLN A 308 -46.14 32.15 9.36
N SER A 309 -45.91 30.85 9.53
CA SER A 309 -46.89 29.96 10.15
C SER A 309 -47.14 30.29 11.62
N VAL A 310 -46.07 30.65 12.37
CA VAL A 310 -46.17 31.05 13.78
C VAL A 310 -46.88 32.40 13.91
N GLU A 311 -46.51 33.38 13.09
CA GLU A 311 -47.18 34.69 13.08
C GLU A 311 -48.66 34.56 12.71
N GLY A 312 -48.99 33.76 11.70
CA GLY A 312 -50.38 33.47 11.33
C GLY A 312 -51.16 32.81 12.46
N ALA A 313 -50.59 31.81 13.14
CA ALA A 313 -51.23 31.17 14.29
C ALA A 313 -51.46 32.15 15.46
N MET A 314 -50.48 33.02 15.73
CA MET A 314 -50.57 34.04 16.77
C MET A 314 -51.64 35.09 16.44
N GLN A 315 -51.71 35.56 15.19
CA GLN A 315 -52.74 36.50 14.72
C GLN A 315 -54.15 35.93 14.89
N VAL A 316 -54.36 34.66 14.49
CA VAL A 316 -55.65 33.98 14.65
C VAL A 316 -56.02 33.84 16.13
N TRP A 317 -55.06 33.51 17.00
CA TRP A 317 -55.29 33.40 18.44
C TRP A 317 -55.69 34.74 19.08
N LEU A 318 -54.99 35.82 18.73
CA LEU A 318 -55.34 37.17 19.21
C LEU A 318 -56.73 37.58 18.73
N ALA A 319 -57.06 37.35 17.45
CA ALA A 319 -58.38 37.68 16.91
C ALA A 319 -59.52 36.90 17.61
N MET A 320 -59.32 35.62 17.95
CA MET A 320 -60.30 34.85 18.72
C MET A 320 -60.48 35.36 20.15
N LYS A 321 -59.41 35.89 20.76
CA LYS A 321 -59.45 36.46 22.11
C LYS A 321 -60.17 37.80 22.13
N ASP A 322 -59.92 38.66 21.14
CA ASP A 322 -60.53 39.99 21.03
C ASP A 322 -62.01 39.93 20.63
N SER A 323 -62.48 38.81 20.05
CA SER A 323 -63.88 38.58 19.69
C SER A 323 -64.75 38.03 20.85
N LYS A 324 -64.18 37.81 22.04
CA LYS A 324 -64.89 37.32 23.25
C LYS A 324 -65.11 38.44 24.25
#